data_AF-W0J776-F1
#
_entry.id   AF-W0J776-F1
#
_cell.length_a   1.000
_cell.length_b   1.000
_cell.length_c   1.000
_cell.angle_alpha   90.00
_cell.angle_beta   90.00
_cell.angle_gamma   90.00
#
_symmetry.space_group_name_H-M   'P 1'
#
loop_
_entity.id
_entity.type
_entity.pdbx_description
1 polymer ?
#
loop_
_entity_poly.entity_id
_entity_poly.type
_entity_poly.pdbx_seq_one_letter_code
_entity_poly.pdbx_strand_id
1 'polypeptide(L)'
;MKTKNNLHIYPYIVGVFAILAGALLPIAVRAQTWIGGGGADNNWSTAANWDSAPVFADNPTLTLTGTTNYTSNANAAVTLTRLNFNPAGGNATLTGEELTFKAGSGGTTPLIFIGPGTAGGNVTIKNNIKLLGTGAIQASTRNLILDGDITLTTGQVQFNANASKTITINGEISGTTSTLAFTGHTNGTGRIYLNTNNTYTGSTAIWTGGVVLAVDALNTGGAFGANTSAVALGASSGATFTPSLLTGAQVTVGRDIRVVTNTTGTTTSTIGGESAHVSTFSGNITLGSDNAAAAALRLTAAANGRVNITGNLLRATGAASNADAITKVGAGIVAIEGDGNTYMGATTLTEGTLLVNGNLSTITGDAAAVTASVGTTLGGIGTIGRNVKILDGASLEIGDNHIAETPVTGSLTIIGNLDLADTTTVKFDLGATRTASDRLIVEGGVTFGGTVTFDLSALSGLGGSGYTLLSATGGFIGNTGSIVFTGYDFTNDYQLVIGTNSISLVSTAIPEPRTTALLIGGVFFGIIVALRLRRNRQA
;
A
#
# COMPACT_ATOMS: atom_id res chain seq x y z
N MET A 1 -55.39 -79.63 -26.59
CA MET A 1 -56.05 -78.91 -27.72
C MET A 1 -55.11 -77.78 -28.12
N LYS A 2 -54.74 -77.70 -29.41
CA LYS A 2 -53.75 -76.77 -30.00
C LYS A 2 -54.28 -75.33 -30.03
N THR A 3 -53.44 -74.35 -29.72
CA THR A 3 -53.47 -72.96 -30.24
C THR A 3 -52.05 -72.40 -30.17
N LYS A 4 -51.20 -72.59 -31.19
CA LYS A 4 -50.89 -71.68 -32.32
C LYS A 4 -50.66 -70.20 -31.95
N ASN A 5 -49.39 -69.81 -32.06
CA ASN A 5 -48.83 -68.48 -32.29
C ASN A 5 -49.61 -67.67 -33.33
N ASN A 6 -49.56 -66.33 -33.20
CA ASN A 6 -49.11 -65.41 -34.25
C ASN A 6 -49.02 -63.97 -33.69
N LEU A 7 -47.84 -63.58 -33.19
CA LEU A 7 -47.47 -62.18 -33.02
C LEU A 7 -46.66 -61.78 -34.27
N HIS A 8 -47.33 -61.13 -35.23
CA HIS A 8 -46.67 -60.51 -36.38
C HIS A 8 -46.01 -59.20 -35.93
N ILE A 9 -44.69 -59.21 -35.76
CA ILE A 9 -43.88 -58.01 -35.54
C ILE A 9 -43.55 -57.42 -36.92
N TYR A 10 -43.97 -56.19 -37.16
CA TYR A 10 -43.64 -55.38 -38.34
C TYR A 10 -42.15 -54.96 -38.32
N PRO A 11 -41.35 -55.23 -39.37
CA PRO A 11 -39.93 -54.86 -39.43
C PRO A 11 -39.72 -53.49 -40.11
N TYR A 12 -40.39 -52.42 -39.66
CA TYR A 12 -40.29 -51.09 -40.31
C TYR A 12 -39.98 -49.90 -39.38
N ILE A 13 -39.65 -50.11 -38.10
CA ILE A 13 -39.39 -49.00 -37.15
C ILE A 13 -37.91 -48.86 -36.75
N VAL A 14 -37.03 -49.79 -37.11
CA VAL A 14 -35.60 -49.73 -36.71
C VAL A 14 -34.74 -48.89 -37.69
N GLY A 15 -35.22 -48.62 -38.90
CA GLY A 15 -34.45 -47.89 -39.93
C GLY A 15 -34.48 -46.36 -39.83
N VAL A 16 -35.45 -45.76 -39.13
CA VAL A 16 -35.62 -44.29 -39.10
C VAL A 16 -34.95 -43.65 -37.88
N PHE A 17 -34.70 -44.39 -36.80
CA PHE A 17 -33.99 -43.87 -35.63
C PHE A 17 -32.45 -43.91 -35.74
N ALA A 18 -31.88 -44.75 -36.61
CA ALA A 18 -30.43 -44.81 -36.81
C ALA A 18 -29.88 -43.68 -37.70
N ILE A 19 -30.71 -43.08 -38.56
CA ILE A 19 -30.30 -41.98 -39.44
C ILE A 19 -30.45 -40.60 -38.73
N LEU A 20 -31.29 -40.49 -37.70
CA LEU A 20 -31.41 -39.26 -36.91
C LEU A 20 -30.38 -39.14 -35.76
N ALA A 21 -29.80 -40.26 -35.30
CA ALA A 21 -28.76 -40.26 -34.28
C ALA A 21 -27.36 -39.88 -34.82
N GLY A 22 -27.15 -39.92 -36.14
CA GLY A 22 -25.89 -39.54 -36.79
C GLY A 22 -25.72 -38.03 -37.05
N ALA A 23 -26.78 -37.22 -36.86
CA ALA A 23 -26.76 -35.78 -37.16
C ALA A 23 -26.56 -34.88 -35.91
N LEU A 24 -26.34 -35.48 -34.73
CA LEU A 24 -26.02 -34.78 -33.48
C LEU A 24 -24.63 -35.16 -32.98
N LEU A 25 -23.67 -35.33 -33.90
CA LEU A 25 -22.27 -35.28 -33.49
C LEU A 25 -22.00 -33.85 -32.98
N PRO A 26 -21.47 -33.67 -31.76
CA PRO A 26 -21.09 -32.34 -31.29
C PRO A 26 -20.13 -31.75 -32.32
N ILE A 27 -20.51 -30.63 -32.93
CA ILE A 27 -19.62 -29.85 -33.79
C ILE A 27 -18.41 -29.52 -32.93
N ALA A 28 -17.28 -30.16 -33.23
CA ALA A 28 -16.05 -29.90 -32.51
C ALA A 28 -15.68 -28.44 -32.73
N VAL A 29 -15.66 -27.65 -31.65
CA VAL A 29 -15.17 -26.27 -31.67
C VAL A 29 -13.72 -26.31 -32.15
N ARG A 30 -13.49 -25.96 -33.43
CA ARG A 30 -12.15 -25.95 -34.01
C ARG A 30 -11.37 -24.76 -33.45
N ALA A 31 -10.21 -25.05 -32.86
CA ALA A 31 -9.22 -24.02 -32.60
C ALA A 31 -8.68 -23.49 -33.94
N GLN A 32 -8.50 -22.18 -34.05
CA GLN A 32 -7.92 -21.54 -35.24
C GLN A 32 -6.61 -20.86 -34.89
N THR A 33 -5.61 -20.99 -35.75
CA THR A 33 -4.29 -20.42 -35.50
C THR A 33 -4.02 -19.27 -36.46
N TRP A 34 -3.82 -18.08 -35.91
CA TRP A 34 -3.28 -16.96 -36.67
C TRP A 34 -1.76 -17.12 -36.77
N ILE A 35 -1.25 -17.20 -37.99
CA ILE A 35 0.15 -17.52 -38.29
C ILE A 35 1.00 -16.28 -38.62
N GLY A 36 0.37 -15.11 -38.74
CA GLY A 36 1.11 -13.86 -38.93
C GLY A 36 1.49 -13.55 -40.38
N GLY A 37 0.74 -14.07 -41.34
CA GLY A 37 0.72 -13.52 -42.70
C GLY A 37 1.39 -14.37 -43.75
N GLY A 38 0.55 -14.98 -44.59
CA GLY A 38 0.80 -15.13 -46.02
C GLY A 38 0.05 -14.11 -46.89
N GLY A 39 -0.63 -13.12 -46.29
CA GLY A 39 -1.51 -12.14 -46.97
C GLY A 39 -0.95 -10.72 -47.08
N ALA A 40 -1.69 -9.82 -47.76
CA ALA A 40 -1.30 -8.42 -47.99
C ALA A 40 -1.54 -7.47 -46.81
N ASP A 41 -2.22 -7.95 -45.75
CA ASP A 41 -2.60 -7.17 -44.56
C ASP A 41 -2.56 -8.05 -43.30
N ASN A 42 -2.93 -7.47 -42.15
CA ASN A 42 -2.94 -8.15 -40.84
C ASN A 42 -4.37 -8.46 -40.35
N ASN A 43 -5.35 -8.39 -41.23
CA ASN A 43 -6.77 -8.47 -40.87
C ASN A 43 -7.18 -9.90 -40.57
N TRP A 44 -8.07 -10.07 -39.59
CA TRP A 44 -8.66 -11.35 -39.23
C TRP A 44 -9.61 -11.87 -40.32
N SER A 45 -10.19 -10.99 -41.16
CA SER A 45 -10.99 -11.40 -42.32
C SER A 45 -10.16 -11.98 -43.48
N THR A 46 -8.83 -11.81 -43.48
CA THR A 46 -7.96 -12.25 -44.57
C THR A 46 -7.53 -13.69 -44.35
N ALA A 47 -8.07 -14.61 -45.15
CA ALA A 47 -7.84 -16.06 -45.00
C ALA A 47 -6.37 -16.48 -45.01
N ALA A 48 -5.52 -15.76 -45.76
CA ALA A 48 -4.08 -16.02 -45.85
C ALA A 48 -3.30 -15.74 -44.54
N ASN A 49 -3.92 -15.12 -43.54
CA ASN A 49 -3.30 -14.86 -42.23
C ASN A 49 -3.49 -16.01 -41.23
N TRP A 50 -4.22 -17.06 -41.62
CA TRP A 50 -4.61 -18.17 -40.78
C TRP A 50 -4.08 -19.51 -41.30
N ASP A 51 -3.91 -20.47 -40.40
CA ASP A 51 -3.58 -21.87 -40.74
C ASP A 51 -4.68 -22.56 -41.57
N SER A 52 -5.91 -22.06 -41.45
CA SER A 52 -7.09 -22.45 -42.20
C SER A 52 -8.05 -21.26 -42.26
N ALA A 53 -8.88 -21.18 -43.30
CA ALA A 53 -9.80 -20.06 -43.46
C ALA A 53 -10.64 -19.85 -42.17
N PRO A 54 -10.63 -18.63 -41.60
CA PRO A 54 -11.23 -18.40 -40.29
C PRO A 54 -12.75 -18.52 -40.37
N VAL A 55 -13.30 -19.31 -39.47
CA VAL A 55 -14.75 -19.45 -39.25
C VAL A 55 -15.04 -18.95 -37.84
N PHE A 56 -15.55 -17.72 -37.73
CA PHE A 56 -15.95 -17.13 -36.44
C PHE A 56 -17.35 -17.56 -35.99
N ALA A 57 -17.96 -18.53 -36.68
CA ALA A 57 -19.16 -19.20 -36.19
C ALA A 57 -18.84 -19.99 -34.92
N ASP A 58 -19.82 -20.10 -34.01
CA ASP A 58 -19.75 -20.92 -32.79
C ASP A 58 -18.74 -20.51 -31.71
N ASN A 59 -18.19 -19.30 -31.76
CA ASN A 59 -17.32 -18.72 -30.71
C ASN A 59 -16.00 -19.51 -30.52
N PRO A 60 -15.09 -19.48 -31.50
CA PRO A 60 -13.91 -20.34 -31.47
C PRO A 60 -12.94 -20.01 -30.33
N THR A 61 -12.02 -20.95 -30.08
CA THR A 61 -10.74 -20.64 -29.42
C THR A 61 -9.73 -20.20 -30.48
N LEU A 62 -9.15 -19.03 -30.32
CA LEU A 62 -8.14 -18.50 -31.23
C LEU A 62 -6.76 -18.60 -30.60
N THR A 63 -5.75 -18.92 -31.41
CA THR A 63 -4.35 -18.91 -31.00
C THR A 63 -3.53 -18.02 -31.93
N LEU A 64 -2.92 -16.97 -31.40
CA LEU A 64 -2.07 -16.05 -32.14
C LEU A 64 -0.61 -16.47 -31.94
N THR A 65 -0.03 -17.10 -32.96
CA THR A 65 1.37 -17.60 -32.93
C THR A 65 2.37 -16.67 -33.59
N GLY A 66 1.89 -15.80 -34.49
CA GLY A 66 2.65 -14.69 -35.06
C GLY A 66 4.09 -15.03 -35.44
N THR A 67 4.32 -16.12 -36.16
CA THR A 67 5.70 -16.59 -36.45
C THR A 67 6.46 -15.63 -37.38
N THR A 68 5.74 -14.80 -38.14
CA THR A 68 6.28 -13.85 -39.12
C THR A 68 5.87 -12.39 -38.88
N ASN A 69 4.71 -12.16 -38.26
CA ASN A 69 4.24 -10.84 -37.86
C ASN A 69 3.63 -10.92 -36.46
N TYR A 70 3.90 -9.91 -35.63
CA TYR A 70 3.41 -9.84 -34.25
C TYR A 70 2.24 -8.87 -34.10
N THR A 71 1.80 -8.23 -35.18
CA THR A 71 0.64 -7.33 -35.20
C THR A 71 -0.53 -8.00 -35.90
N SER A 72 -1.66 -8.12 -35.21
CA SER A 72 -2.91 -8.68 -35.77
C SER A 72 -4.05 -7.68 -35.59
N ASN A 73 -5.00 -7.66 -36.53
CA ASN A 73 -6.10 -6.71 -36.55
C ASN A 73 -7.45 -7.43 -36.63
N ALA A 74 -8.24 -7.39 -35.56
CA ALA A 74 -9.63 -7.84 -35.55
C ALA A 74 -10.52 -6.78 -36.20
N ASN A 75 -10.53 -6.74 -37.52
CA ASN A 75 -11.21 -5.71 -38.32
C ASN A 75 -12.75 -5.83 -38.37
N ALA A 76 -13.33 -6.67 -37.52
CA ALA A 76 -14.75 -6.82 -37.30
C ALA A 76 -14.97 -7.30 -35.85
N ALA A 77 -16.11 -6.96 -35.26
CA ALA A 77 -16.47 -7.46 -33.93
C ALA A 77 -16.61 -8.99 -33.96
N VAL A 78 -16.07 -9.64 -32.94
CA VAL A 78 -15.98 -11.11 -32.86
C VAL A 78 -16.35 -11.59 -31.47
N THR A 79 -17.01 -12.75 -31.41
CA THR A 79 -17.28 -13.44 -30.15
C THR A 79 -16.42 -14.69 -30.04
N LEU A 80 -15.70 -14.84 -28.94
CA LEU A 80 -14.73 -15.89 -28.70
C LEU A 80 -15.06 -16.66 -27.41
N THR A 81 -14.66 -17.92 -27.35
CA THR A 81 -14.57 -18.64 -26.06
C THR A 81 -13.23 -18.37 -25.39
N ARG A 82 -12.15 -18.26 -26.17
CA ARG A 82 -10.81 -18.04 -25.64
C ARG A 82 -9.89 -17.43 -26.69
N LEU A 83 -8.94 -16.61 -26.25
CA LEU A 83 -7.85 -16.07 -27.03
C LEU A 83 -6.52 -16.42 -26.36
N ASN A 84 -5.68 -17.16 -27.07
CA ASN A 84 -4.34 -17.53 -26.64
C ASN A 84 -3.32 -16.71 -27.43
N PHE A 85 -2.39 -16.05 -26.73
CA PHE A 85 -1.20 -15.50 -27.35
C PHE A 85 -0.03 -16.46 -27.12
N ASN A 86 0.52 -17.01 -28.21
CA ASN A 86 1.74 -17.79 -28.20
C ASN A 86 2.73 -17.34 -29.29
N PRO A 87 3.05 -16.03 -29.38
CA PRO A 87 3.98 -15.51 -30.38
C PRO A 87 5.38 -16.12 -30.23
N ALA A 88 6.01 -16.46 -31.36
CA ALA A 88 7.36 -17.02 -31.38
C ALA A 88 8.47 -16.06 -30.89
N GLY A 89 8.18 -14.75 -30.81
CA GLY A 89 9.05 -13.71 -30.25
C GLY A 89 8.45 -12.32 -30.30
N GLY A 90 9.23 -11.29 -29.93
CA GLY A 90 8.91 -9.87 -30.15
C GLY A 90 7.65 -9.33 -29.45
N ASN A 91 7.50 -8.00 -29.39
CA ASN A 91 6.27 -7.41 -28.85
C ASN A 91 5.09 -7.72 -29.78
N ALA A 92 4.00 -8.26 -29.22
CA ALA A 92 2.78 -8.57 -29.98
C ALA A 92 1.72 -7.51 -29.73
N THR A 93 1.02 -7.08 -30.79
CA THR A 93 -0.05 -6.09 -30.71
C THR A 93 -1.31 -6.63 -31.38
N LEU A 94 -2.44 -6.54 -30.69
CA LEU A 94 -3.77 -6.79 -31.25
C LEU A 94 -4.54 -5.46 -31.29
N THR A 95 -5.05 -5.11 -32.47
CA THR A 95 -5.86 -3.91 -32.73
C THR A 95 -7.21 -4.26 -33.35
N GLY A 96 -8.08 -3.26 -33.51
CA GLY A 96 -9.34 -3.38 -34.26
C GLY A 96 -10.57 -3.19 -33.38
N GLU A 97 -11.67 -3.83 -33.79
CA GLU A 97 -13.00 -3.75 -33.20
C GLU A 97 -13.13 -4.53 -31.87
N GLU A 98 -14.28 -4.43 -31.20
CA GLU A 98 -14.54 -5.09 -29.92
C GLU A 98 -14.39 -6.63 -29.97
N LEU A 99 -13.74 -7.19 -28.94
CA LEU A 99 -13.64 -8.62 -28.68
C LEU A 99 -14.62 -9.02 -27.57
N THR A 100 -15.65 -9.79 -27.90
CA THR A 100 -16.58 -10.34 -26.91
C THR A 100 -16.14 -11.74 -26.48
N PHE A 101 -16.12 -12.03 -25.18
CA PHE A 101 -15.82 -13.35 -24.64
C PHE A 101 -17.03 -13.93 -23.91
N LYS A 102 -17.42 -15.16 -24.27
CA LYS A 102 -18.44 -15.91 -23.52
C LYS A 102 -17.86 -16.47 -22.23
N ALA A 103 -18.71 -16.56 -21.21
CA ALA A 103 -18.33 -17.07 -19.89
C ALA A 103 -17.65 -18.44 -19.97
N GLY A 104 -16.55 -18.60 -19.23
CA GLY A 104 -15.97 -19.91 -18.95
C GLY A 104 -16.75 -20.64 -17.85
N SER A 105 -16.54 -21.94 -17.71
CA SER A 105 -17.19 -22.78 -16.69
C SER A 105 -16.67 -22.57 -15.26
N GLY A 106 -16.05 -21.42 -14.94
CA GLY A 106 -15.51 -21.11 -13.61
C GLY A 106 -14.51 -19.94 -13.61
N GLY A 107 -14.33 -19.29 -12.44
CA GLY A 107 -13.57 -18.03 -12.27
C GLY A 107 -12.09 -18.10 -12.65
N THR A 108 -11.51 -19.30 -12.68
CA THR A 108 -10.09 -19.52 -12.94
C THR A 108 -9.79 -19.85 -14.41
N THR A 109 -10.81 -20.01 -15.25
CA THR A 109 -10.59 -20.38 -16.66
C THR A 109 -10.18 -19.14 -17.46
N PRO A 110 -8.96 -19.06 -18.01
CA PRO A 110 -8.54 -17.88 -18.75
C PRO A 110 -9.31 -17.79 -20.08
N LEU A 111 -9.97 -16.66 -20.30
CA LEU A 111 -10.59 -16.23 -21.54
C LEU A 111 -9.53 -15.58 -22.44
N ILE A 112 -8.59 -14.84 -21.85
CA ILE A 112 -7.38 -14.35 -22.51
C ILE A 112 -6.19 -14.96 -21.78
N PHE A 113 -5.34 -15.67 -22.52
CA PHE A 113 -4.19 -16.38 -21.98
C PHE A 113 -2.92 -16.02 -22.73
N ILE A 114 -1.94 -15.44 -22.03
CA ILE A 114 -0.61 -15.17 -22.57
C ILE A 114 0.29 -16.37 -22.27
N GLY A 115 0.34 -17.31 -23.23
CA GLY A 115 0.85 -18.68 -23.09
C GLY A 115 2.36 -18.87 -23.28
N PRO A 116 2.86 -20.12 -23.33
CA PRO A 116 4.25 -20.51 -23.06
C PRO A 116 5.31 -20.13 -24.11
N GLY A 117 5.10 -19.06 -24.87
CA GLY A 117 6.07 -18.58 -25.85
C GLY A 117 7.46 -18.44 -25.23
N THR A 118 8.47 -18.92 -25.94
CA THR A 118 9.87 -19.05 -25.46
C THR A 118 10.65 -17.75 -25.50
N ALA A 119 10.07 -16.65 -25.98
CA ALA A 119 10.77 -15.42 -26.27
C ALA A 119 10.15 -14.19 -25.56
N GLY A 120 11.03 -13.26 -25.14
CA GLY A 120 10.69 -12.08 -24.34
C GLY A 120 9.90 -11.01 -25.09
N GLY A 121 9.39 -10.02 -24.35
CA GLY A 121 8.60 -8.86 -24.81
C GLY A 121 7.16 -8.85 -24.27
N ASN A 122 6.39 -7.81 -24.61
CA ASN A 122 5.04 -7.58 -24.08
C ASN A 122 3.96 -7.96 -25.11
N VAL A 123 2.76 -8.28 -24.63
CA VAL A 123 1.55 -8.36 -25.45
C VAL A 123 0.68 -7.13 -25.16
N THR A 124 0.30 -6.39 -26.18
CA THR A 124 -0.60 -5.24 -26.09
C THR A 124 -1.91 -5.53 -26.80
N ILE A 125 -3.03 -5.39 -26.12
CA ILE A 125 -4.38 -5.49 -26.70
C ILE A 125 -5.00 -4.10 -26.65
N LYS A 126 -5.26 -3.51 -27.82
CA LYS A 126 -5.87 -2.18 -27.97
C LYS A 126 -7.37 -2.22 -28.22
N ASN A 127 -7.91 -3.41 -28.48
CA ASN A 127 -9.34 -3.62 -28.68
C ASN A 127 -10.10 -3.42 -27.37
N ASN A 128 -11.32 -2.90 -27.49
CA ASN A 128 -12.28 -3.02 -26.41
C ASN A 128 -12.61 -4.50 -26.17
N ILE A 129 -12.82 -4.87 -24.92
CA ILE A 129 -13.08 -6.24 -24.48
C ILE A 129 -14.42 -6.26 -23.75
N LYS A 130 -15.29 -7.19 -24.11
CA LYS A 130 -16.56 -7.43 -23.42
C LYS A 130 -16.63 -8.83 -22.84
N LEU A 131 -16.80 -8.94 -21.52
CA LEU A 131 -16.84 -10.22 -20.82
C LEU A 131 -18.29 -10.56 -20.43
N LEU A 132 -18.84 -11.62 -21.01
CA LEU A 132 -20.25 -12.03 -20.84
C LEU A 132 -20.52 -12.92 -19.61
N GLY A 133 -19.57 -13.00 -18.67
CA GLY A 133 -19.74 -13.75 -17.43
C GLY A 133 -18.41 -14.07 -16.75
N THR A 134 -18.38 -15.20 -16.06
CA THR A 134 -17.23 -15.63 -15.26
C THR A 134 -16.02 -16.00 -16.12
N GLY A 135 -14.81 -15.56 -15.73
CA GLY A 135 -13.57 -15.95 -16.40
C GLY A 135 -12.34 -15.18 -15.92
N ALA A 136 -11.20 -15.42 -16.57
CA ALA A 136 -9.94 -14.76 -16.22
C ALA A 136 -9.20 -14.16 -17.42
N ILE A 137 -8.40 -13.13 -17.16
CA ILE A 137 -7.38 -12.59 -18.08
C ILE A 137 -6.02 -12.86 -17.43
N GLN A 138 -5.17 -13.65 -18.10
CA GLN A 138 -3.95 -14.16 -17.49
C GLN A 138 -2.69 -13.81 -18.27
N ALA A 139 -1.75 -13.15 -17.60
CA ALA A 139 -0.37 -12.96 -18.01
C ALA A 139 0.49 -14.09 -17.42
N SER A 140 0.68 -15.18 -18.17
CA SER A 140 1.37 -16.38 -17.63
C SER A 140 2.89 -16.32 -17.78
N THR A 141 3.37 -16.01 -18.98
CA THR A 141 4.81 -16.07 -19.33
C THR A 141 5.38 -14.73 -19.78
N ARG A 142 4.52 -13.79 -20.18
CA ARG A 142 4.89 -12.46 -20.66
C ARG A 142 3.98 -11.42 -20.01
N ASN A 143 4.41 -10.16 -20.08
CA ASN A 143 3.60 -9.05 -19.61
C ASN A 143 2.46 -8.76 -20.59
N LEU A 144 1.34 -8.30 -20.05
CA LEU A 144 0.15 -7.92 -20.79
C LEU A 144 -0.14 -6.44 -20.57
N ILE A 145 -0.49 -5.73 -21.64
CA ILE A 145 -0.96 -4.35 -21.63
C ILE A 145 -2.35 -4.34 -22.27
N LEU A 146 -3.34 -3.80 -21.57
CA LEU A 146 -4.71 -3.65 -22.01
C LEU A 146 -5.00 -2.16 -22.19
N ASP A 147 -4.98 -1.69 -23.44
CA ASP A 147 -5.19 -0.28 -23.80
C ASP A 147 -6.64 0.03 -24.16
N GLY A 148 -7.44 -0.98 -24.51
CA GLY A 148 -8.87 -0.82 -24.76
C GLY A 148 -9.72 -1.02 -23.51
N ASP A 149 -10.95 -0.50 -23.54
CA ASP A 149 -11.89 -0.57 -22.42
C ASP A 149 -12.36 -2.01 -22.18
N ILE A 150 -12.71 -2.32 -20.94
CA ILE A 150 -13.15 -3.64 -20.50
C ILE A 150 -14.56 -3.53 -19.91
N THR A 151 -15.56 -4.04 -20.63
CA THR A 151 -16.95 -4.07 -20.16
C THR A 151 -17.29 -5.39 -19.49
N LEU A 152 -17.68 -5.33 -18.22
CA LEU A 152 -18.16 -6.46 -17.43
C LEU A 152 -19.69 -6.56 -17.48
N THR A 153 -20.25 -7.78 -17.42
CA THR A 153 -21.70 -7.97 -17.42
C THR A 153 -22.22 -8.73 -16.20
N THR A 154 -21.59 -9.85 -15.85
CA THR A 154 -21.98 -10.68 -14.70
C THR A 154 -20.85 -11.62 -14.31
N GLY A 155 -21.04 -12.42 -13.27
CA GLY A 155 -20.09 -13.45 -12.86
C GLY A 155 -18.87 -12.88 -12.14
N GLN A 156 -17.87 -13.73 -11.90
CA GLN A 156 -16.60 -13.34 -11.29
C GLN A 156 -15.53 -13.19 -12.37
N VAL A 157 -14.83 -12.06 -12.38
CA VAL A 157 -13.72 -11.82 -13.32
C VAL A 157 -12.41 -11.72 -12.57
N GLN A 158 -11.39 -12.43 -13.05
CA GLN A 158 -10.06 -12.43 -12.46
C GLN A 158 -9.02 -11.83 -13.40
N PHE A 159 -8.18 -10.94 -12.91
CA PHE A 159 -6.91 -10.60 -13.54
C PHE A 159 -5.81 -11.40 -12.86
N ASN A 160 -5.04 -12.17 -13.62
CA ASN A 160 -4.02 -13.08 -13.10
C ASN A 160 -2.64 -12.78 -13.68
N ALA A 161 -1.79 -12.12 -12.89
CA ALA A 161 -0.39 -11.89 -13.22
C ALA A 161 0.49 -12.96 -12.55
N ASN A 162 1.02 -13.92 -13.32
CA ASN A 162 1.91 -14.94 -12.78
C ASN A 162 3.22 -14.31 -12.23
N ALA A 163 4.07 -15.15 -11.62
CA ALA A 163 5.29 -14.71 -10.95
C ALA A 163 6.14 -13.85 -11.89
N SER A 164 6.53 -12.66 -11.41
CA SER A 164 7.35 -11.70 -12.16
C SER A 164 6.73 -11.25 -13.49
N LYS A 165 5.41 -11.37 -13.66
CA LYS A 165 4.66 -10.83 -14.80
C LYS A 165 3.83 -9.64 -14.38
N THR A 166 3.55 -8.79 -15.36
CA THR A 166 2.69 -7.64 -15.19
C THR A 166 1.44 -7.72 -16.06
N ILE A 167 0.32 -7.22 -15.53
CA ILE A 167 -0.82 -6.77 -16.33
C ILE A 167 -0.93 -5.27 -16.12
N THR A 168 -0.84 -4.48 -17.18
CA THR A 168 -1.06 -3.03 -17.16
C THR A 168 -2.40 -2.73 -17.79
N ILE A 169 -3.29 -2.07 -17.05
CA ILE A 169 -4.64 -1.72 -17.51
C ILE A 169 -4.70 -0.21 -17.68
N ASN A 170 -4.82 0.22 -18.94
CA ASN A 170 -4.95 1.61 -19.36
C ASN A 170 -6.35 1.94 -19.89
N GLY A 171 -7.18 0.94 -20.20
CA GLY A 171 -8.59 1.14 -20.54
C GLY A 171 -9.47 1.22 -19.29
N GLU A 172 -10.68 1.78 -19.42
CA GLU A 172 -11.67 1.80 -18.35
C GLU A 172 -12.29 0.40 -18.15
N ILE A 173 -12.39 -0.04 -16.89
CA ILE A 173 -13.21 -1.21 -16.50
C ILE A 173 -14.59 -0.70 -16.08
N SER A 174 -15.63 -1.13 -16.80
CA SER A 174 -17.02 -0.68 -16.60
C SER A 174 -18.00 -1.84 -16.46
N GLY A 175 -19.27 -1.54 -16.15
CA GLY A 175 -20.35 -2.52 -16.08
C GLY A 175 -20.52 -3.19 -14.72
N THR A 176 -20.97 -4.45 -14.71
CA THR A 176 -21.37 -5.17 -13.48
C THR A 176 -20.64 -6.50 -13.33
N THR A 177 -20.21 -6.83 -12.11
CA THR A 177 -19.63 -8.12 -11.74
C THR A 177 -20.02 -8.50 -10.32
N SER A 178 -20.02 -9.80 -10.00
CA SER A 178 -20.15 -10.25 -8.61
C SER A 178 -18.87 -9.94 -7.81
N THR A 179 -17.71 -10.15 -8.42
CA THR A 179 -16.40 -9.87 -7.83
C THR A 179 -15.39 -9.67 -8.95
N LEU A 180 -14.70 -8.53 -8.91
CA LEU A 180 -13.45 -8.34 -9.64
C LEU A 180 -12.29 -8.72 -8.72
N ALA A 181 -11.62 -9.82 -9.06
CA ALA A 181 -10.50 -10.32 -8.27
C ALA A 181 -9.16 -10.08 -8.99
N PHE A 182 -8.22 -9.55 -8.25
CA PHE A 182 -6.83 -9.44 -8.66
C PHE A 182 -6.05 -10.58 -8.02
N THR A 183 -5.35 -11.33 -8.87
CA THR A 183 -4.58 -12.49 -8.47
C THR A 183 -3.19 -12.37 -9.07
N GLY A 184 -2.20 -12.82 -8.33
CA GLY A 184 -0.88 -13.12 -8.86
C GLY A 184 -0.34 -14.41 -8.30
N HIS A 185 0.95 -14.67 -8.50
CA HIS A 185 1.54 -15.87 -7.93
C HIS A 185 1.49 -15.86 -6.40
N THR A 186 1.39 -17.04 -5.78
CA THR A 186 1.38 -17.26 -4.33
C THR A 186 2.60 -16.70 -3.56
N ASN A 187 3.63 -16.24 -4.28
CA ASN A 187 4.83 -15.63 -3.70
C ASN A 187 4.82 -14.09 -3.83
N GLY A 188 3.71 -13.48 -4.25
CA GLY A 188 3.53 -12.02 -4.25
C GLY A 188 4.22 -11.26 -5.40
N THR A 189 4.88 -11.93 -6.35
CA THR A 189 5.75 -11.25 -7.34
C THR A 189 5.06 -10.81 -8.64
N GLY A 190 3.82 -11.24 -8.91
CA GLY A 190 3.04 -10.76 -10.04
C GLY A 190 2.43 -9.40 -9.74
N ARG A 191 2.40 -8.48 -10.71
CA ARG A 191 1.93 -7.09 -10.53
C ARG A 191 0.79 -6.75 -11.49
N ILE A 192 -0.19 -6.00 -11.02
CA ILE A 192 -1.30 -5.48 -11.82
C ILE A 192 -1.38 -3.97 -11.61
N TYR A 193 -1.22 -3.20 -12.68
CA TYR A 193 -1.24 -1.74 -12.66
C TYR A 193 -2.60 -1.24 -13.14
N LEU A 194 -3.25 -0.39 -12.32
CA LEU A 194 -4.51 0.28 -12.64
C LEU A 194 -4.21 1.77 -12.87
N ASN A 195 -4.25 2.17 -14.14
CA ASN A 195 -3.83 3.51 -14.57
C ASN A 195 -5.01 4.45 -14.89
N THR A 196 -6.24 3.97 -14.73
CA THR A 196 -7.46 4.69 -15.11
C THR A 196 -8.55 4.56 -14.07
N ASN A 197 -9.44 5.55 -14.08
CA ASN A 197 -10.66 5.51 -13.29
C ASN A 197 -11.61 4.46 -13.89
N ASN A 198 -12.15 3.61 -13.03
CA ASN A 198 -13.08 2.56 -13.39
C ASN A 198 -14.48 2.90 -12.89
N THR A 199 -15.50 2.43 -13.59
CA THR A 199 -16.92 2.66 -13.26
C THR A 199 -17.68 1.36 -12.95
N TYR A 200 -17.01 0.21 -12.97
CA TYR A 200 -17.65 -1.05 -12.66
C TYR A 200 -18.29 -1.06 -11.25
N THR A 201 -19.32 -1.88 -11.11
CA THR A 201 -19.95 -2.19 -9.83
C THR A 201 -19.77 -3.68 -9.52
N GLY A 202 -19.61 -4.00 -8.24
CA GLY A 202 -19.23 -5.35 -7.79
C GLY A 202 -18.13 -5.30 -6.73
N SER A 203 -17.99 -6.37 -5.93
CA SER A 203 -16.97 -6.42 -4.90
C SER A 203 -15.57 -6.46 -5.52
N THR A 204 -14.59 -5.87 -4.84
CA THR A 204 -13.19 -5.90 -5.28
C THR A 204 -12.35 -6.71 -4.29
N ALA A 205 -11.53 -7.62 -4.80
CA ALA A 205 -10.65 -8.43 -3.96
C ALA A 205 -9.25 -8.51 -4.58
N ILE A 206 -8.22 -8.52 -3.74
CA ILE A 206 -6.83 -8.79 -4.10
C ILE A 206 -6.45 -10.06 -3.34
N TRP A 207 -6.51 -11.21 -3.98
CA TRP A 207 -6.29 -12.48 -3.27
C TRP A 207 -4.80 -12.76 -3.06
N THR A 208 -3.96 -12.46 -4.03
CA THR A 208 -2.50 -12.64 -3.96
C THR A 208 -1.83 -11.82 -5.06
N GLY A 209 -0.50 -11.67 -5.01
CA GLY A 209 0.22 -10.76 -5.90
C GLY A 209 0.02 -9.30 -5.50
N GLY A 210 0.48 -8.38 -6.34
CA GLY A 210 0.38 -6.96 -6.09
C GLY A 210 -0.50 -6.20 -7.07
N VAL A 211 -1.36 -5.33 -6.55
CA VAL A 211 -2.03 -4.27 -7.31
C VAL A 211 -1.33 -2.95 -7.04
N VAL A 212 -1.14 -2.17 -8.10
CA VAL A 212 -0.52 -0.84 -8.07
C VAL A 212 -1.50 0.17 -8.63
N LEU A 213 -1.75 1.21 -7.85
CA LEU A 213 -2.65 2.30 -8.24
C LEU A 213 -1.86 3.49 -8.75
N ALA A 214 -2.22 3.98 -9.93
CA ALA A 214 -1.75 5.28 -10.45
C ALA A 214 -2.86 6.35 -10.49
N VAL A 215 -4.08 6.00 -10.07
CA VAL A 215 -5.20 6.92 -9.86
C VAL A 215 -5.86 6.66 -8.50
N ASP A 216 -6.65 7.62 -8.02
CA ASP A 216 -7.38 7.50 -6.76
C ASP A 216 -8.32 6.28 -6.74
N ALA A 217 -8.55 5.71 -5.56
CA ALA A 217 -9.52 4.65 -5.32
C ALA A 217 -10.53 5.12 -4.26
N LEU A 218 -11.56 5.86 -4.68
CA LEU A 218 -12.56 6.47 -3.82
C LEU A 218 -13.86 5.63 -3.75
N ASN A 219 -14.73 5.93 -2.79
CA ASN A 219 -16.04 5.26 -2.66
C ASN A 219 -17.03 5.66 -3.77
N THR A 220 -16.77 6.76 -4.49
CA THR A 220 -17.61 7.26 -5.59
C THR A 220 -17.10 6.86 -6.97
N GLY A 221 -15.96 6.16 -7.06
CA GLY A 221 -15.29 5.84 -8.32
C GLY A 221 -13.77 5.79 -8.17
N GLY A 222 -13.06 5.57 -9.27
CA GLY A 222 -11.60 5.51 -9.30
C GLY A 222 -11.11 4.10 -9.62
N ALA A 223 -9.88 3.74 -9.23
CA ALA A 223 -9.26 2.48 -9.61
C ALA A 223 -10.10 1.24 -9.27
N PHE A 224 -10.94 1.29 -8.23
CA PHE A 224 -11.77 0.15 -7.79
C PHE A 224 -13.27 0.28 -8.09
N GLY A 225 -13.65 1.08 -9.09
CA GLY A 225 -15.04 1.19 -9.53
C GLY A 225 -15.92 2.01 -8.58
N ALA A 226 -17.22 2.01 -8.83
CA ALA A 226 -18.24 2.81 -8.14
C ALA A 226 -19.02 2.03 -7.06
N ASN A 227 -18.33 1.22 -6.26
CA ASN A 227 -18.91 0.49 -5.13
C ASN A 227 -18.50 1.15 -3.79
N THR A 228 -19.12 0.74 -2.68
CA THR A 228 -18.78 1.17 -1.32
C THR A 228 -18.27 0.02 -0.45
N SER A 229 -18.38 -1.24 -0.90
CA SER A 229 -17.81 -2.37 -0.17
C SER A 229 -16.30 -2.23 -0.03
N ALA A 230 -15.76 -2.64 1.13
CA ALA A 230 -14.34 -2.69 1.37
C ALA A 230 -13.60 -3.56 0.34
N VAL A 231 -12.37 -3.18 0.01
CA VAL A 231 -11.46 -4.01 -0.79
C VAL A 231 -10.94 -5.14 0.09
N ALA A 232 -11.21 -6.38 -0.30
CA ALA A 232 -10.71 -7.55 0.42
C ALA A 232 -9.25 -7.82 0.06
N LEU A 233 -8.35 -7.88 1.05
CA LEU A 233 -6.96 -8.31 0.90
C LEU A 233 -6.81 -9.74 1.41
N GLY A 234 -6.69 -10.68 0.48
CA GLY A 234 -6.66 -12.12 0.72
C GLY A 234 -8.00 -12.78 0.42
N ALA A 235 -8.08 -14.08 0.67
CA ALA A 235 -9.31 -14.85 0.56
C ALA A 235 -9.42 -15.86 1.71
N SER A 236 -10.66 -16.17 2.11
CA SER A 236 -10.99 -17.20 3.10
C SER A 236 -10.92 -18.60 2.47
N SER A 237 -9.73 -19.01 2.06
CA SER A 237 -9.42 -20.36 1.56
C SER A 237 -8.36 -21.00 2.44
N GLY A 238 -8.14 -22.32 2.39
CA GLY A 238 -7.05 -22.93 3.16
C GLY A 238 -5.63 -22.68 2.65
N ALA A 239 -5.45 -21.86 1.61
CA ALA A 239 -4.15 -21.59 0.97
C ALA A 239 -3.46 -20.32 1.48
N THR A 240 -2.14 -20.31 1.55
CA THR A 240 -1.34 -19.11 1.88
C THR A 240 -1.51 -18.02 0.84
N PHE A 241 -1.72 -16.78 1.31
CA PHE A 241 -1.90 -15.60 0.46
C PHE A 241 -0.97 -14.46 0.86
N THR A 242 -0.35 -13.79 -0.11
CA THR A 242 0.52 -12.62 0.11
C THR A 242 0.09 -11.45 -0.78
N PRO A 243 -1.11 -10.89 -0.57
CA PRO A 243 -1.60 -9.78 -1.39
C PRO A 243 -0.90 -8.48 -1.02
N SER A 244 -0.68 -7.61 -2.01
CA SER A 244 -0.25 -6.23 -1.77
C SER A 244 -1.11 -5.22 -2.51
N LEU A 245 -1.51 -4.14 -1.83
CA LEU A 245 -2.12 -2.97 -2.46
C LEU A 245 -1.19 -1.77 -2.30
N LEU A 246 -0.53 -1.39 -3.39
CA LEU A 246 0.48 -0.33 -3.38
C LEU A 246 0.07 0.88 -4.22
N THR A 247 0.60 2.03 -3.89
CA THR A 247 0.47 3.27 -4.66
C THR A 247 1.74 3.52 -5.47
N GLY A 248 1.58 3.71 -6.78
CA GLY A 248 2.66 4.05 -7.72
C GLY A 248 2.78 5.54 -8.04
N ALA A 249 1.82 6.35 -7.57
CA ALA A 249 1.73 7.79 -7.78
C ALA A 249 1.20 8.50 -6.52
N GLN A 250 1.10 9.83 -6.56
CA GLN A 250 0.38 10.60 -5.55
C GLN A 250 -1.13 10.35 -5.71
N VAL A 251 -1.67 9.45 -4.89
CA VAL A 251 -3.07 9.01 -4.95
C VAL A 251 -3.66 8.86 -3.55
N THR A 252 -4.99 8.93 -3.50
CA THR A 252 -5.80 8.65 -2.31
C THR A 252 -6.57 7.34 -2.46
N VAL A 253 -6.35 6.43 -1.51
CA VAL A 253 -7.15 5.22 -1.32
C VAL A 253 -8.21 5.51 -0.26
N GLY A 254 -9.37 5.98 -0.71
CA GLY A 254 -10.53 6.28 0.14
C GLY A 254 -11.47 5.09 0.36
N ARG A 255 -11.25 3.96 -0.35
CA ARG A 255 -11.93 2.70 -0.07
C ARG A 255 -11.48 2.13 1.27
N ASP A 256 -12.45 1.66 2.05
CA ASP A 256 -12.16 0.79 3.19
C ASP A 256 -11.45 -0.48 2.72
N ILE A 257 -10.61 -1.04 3.59
CA ILE A 257 -9.83 -2.24 3.33
C ILE A 257 -10.13 -3.27 4.40
N ARG A 258 -10.32 -4.52 3.98
CA ARG A 258 -10.51 -5.66 4.88
C ARG A 258 -9.39 -6.67 4.67
N VAL A 259 -8.52 -6.84 5.68
CA VAL A 259 -7.50 -7.89 5.66
C VAL A 259 -8.15 -9.22 6.01
N VAL A 260 -8.30 -10.09 5.02
CA VAL A 260 -9.02 -11.35 5.17
C VAL A 260 -8.16 -12.37 5.90
N THR A 261 -8.70 -12.96 6.96
CA THR A 261 -8.06 -14.10 7.63
C THR A 261 -8.34 -15.39 6.91
N ASN A 262 -7.28 -16.17 6.78
CA ASN A 262 -7.36 -17.57 6.43
C ASN A 262 -7.43 -18.41 7.72
N THR A 263 -8.30 -19.42 7.74
CA THR A 263 -8.54 -20.31 8.89
C THR A 263 -7.48 -21.41 9.06
N THR A 264 -6.64 -21.67 8.04
CA THR A 264 -5.64 -22.77 8.05
C THR A 264 -4.28 -22.41 7.45
N GLY A 265 -4.20 -21.40 6.58
CA GLY A 265 -2.95 -20.85 6.04
C GLY A 265 -2.63 -19.46 6.60
N THR A 266 -1.42 -18.97 6.33
CA THR A 266 -0.99 -17.63 6.74
C THR A 266 -1.32 -16.61 5.65
N THR A 267 -1.89 -15.47 6.02
CA THR A 267 -2.01 -14.30 5.14
C THR A 267 -1.00 -13.25 5.57
N THR A 268 -0.13 -12.80 4.66
CA THR A 268 0.78 -11.68 4.90
C THR A 268 0.45 -10.56 3.90
N SER A 269 -0.52 -9.73 4.28
CA SER A 269 -0.96 -8.61 3.46
C SER A 269 0.00 -7.42 3.60
N THR A 270 0.21 -6.69 2.51
CA THR A 270 0.99 -5.45 2.51
C THR A 270 0.17 -4.31 1.91
N ILE A 271 0.18 -3.14 2.55
CA ILE A 271 -0.33 -1.90 1.94
C ILE A 271 0.73 -0.80 2.01
N GLY A 272 0.64 0.18 1.12
CA GLY A 272 1.45 1.38 1.20
C GLY A 272 1.87 1.91 -0.17
N GLY A 273 3.07 2.47 -0.26
CA GLY A 273 3.59 3.10 -1.48
C GLY A 273 4.86 2.44 -1.99
N GLU A 274 4.97 2.30 -3.30
CA GLU A 274 6.16 1.76 -3.96
C GLU A 274 6.98 2.81 -4.73
N SER A 275 6.60 4.07 -4.62
CA SER A 275 7.26 5.20 -5.29
C SER A 275 7.62 6.29 -4.29
N ALA A 276 8.41 7.28 -4.73
CA ALA A 276 8.81 8.43 -3.92
C ALA A 276 7.67 9.47 -3.71
N HIS A 277 6.43 9.14 -4.09
CA HIS A 277 5.31 10.04 -3.91
C HIS A 277 4.78 10.03 -2.47
N VAL A 278 4.02 11.08 -2.14
CA VAL A 278 3.16 11.10 -0.95
C VAL A 278 1.80 10.56 -1.35
N SER A 279 1.31 9.53 -0.67
CA SER A 279 -0.01 8.93 -0.91
C SER A 279 -0.79 8.77 0.39
N THR A 280 -2.10 8.67 0.29
CA THR A 280 -3.00 8.66 1.46
C THR A 280 -3.92 7.46 1.43
N PHE A 281 -4.04 6.73 2.54
CA PHE A 281 -5.10 5.75 2.78
C PHE A 281 -6.07 6.35 3.81
N SER A 282 -7.21 6.83 3.31
CA SER A 282 -8.23 7.51 4.13
C SER A 282 -9.41 6.63 4.50
N GLY A 283 -9.61 5.51 3.80
CA GLY A 283 -10.56 4.47 4.23
C GLY A 283 -10.06 3.74 5.47
N ASN A 284 -10.99 3.22 6.29
CA ASN A 284 -10.64 2.39 7.43
C ASN A 284 -10.03 1.06 6.96
N ILE A 285 -9.05 0.56 7.69
CA ILE A 285 -8.39 -0.71 7.41
C ILE A 285 -8.70 -1.66 8.55
N THR A 286 -9.51 -2.69 8.31
CA THR A 286 -9.84 -3.67 9.34
C THR A 286 -9.00 -4.94 9.24
N LEU A 287 -8.37 -5.30 10.36
CA LEU A 287 -7.40 -6.37 10.52
C LEU A 287 -8.07 -7.66 10.99
N GLY A 288 -8.65 -8.39 10.06
CA GLY A 288 -9.27 -9.67 10.35
C GLY A 288 -10.51 -9.94 9.52
N SER A 289 -11.16 -11.09 9.70
CA SER A 289 -12.52 -11.36 9.18
C SER A 289 -13.53 -11.51 10.32
N ASP A 290 -14.83 -11.39 10.03
CA ASP A 290 -15.88 -11.29 11.05
C ASP A 290 -16.06 -12.58 11.87
N ASN A 291 -15.33 -13.64 11.51
CA ASN A 291 -15.25 -14.92 12.23
C ASN A 291 -14.24 -14.88 13.39
N ALA A 292 -14.05 -13.72 14.04
CA ALA A 292 -13.19 -13.59 15.22
C ALA A 292 -11.70 -13.92 15.02
N ALA A 293 -11.19 -13.85 13.80
CA ALA A 293 -9.78 -14.06 13.52
C ALA A 293 -9.10 -12.72 13.21
N ALA A 294 -8.04 -12.40 13.96
CA ALA A 294 -7.18 -11.25 13.74
C ALA A 294 -6.15 -11.52 12.63
N ALA A 295 -5.77 -10.49 11.86
CA ALA A 295 -4.80 -10.62 10.75
C ALA A 295 -3.69 -9.58 10.83
N ALA A 296 -2.44 -10.00 10.67
CA ALA A 296 -1.30 -9.11 10.61
C ALA A 296 -1.28 -8.31 9.30
N LEU A 297 -0.64 -7.13 9.34
CA LEU A 297 -0.50 -6.24 8.19
C LEU A 297 0.91 -5.63 8.13
N ARG A 298 1.49 -5.63 6.93
CA ARG A 298 2.70 -4.88 6.63
C ARG A 298 2.35 -3.52 6.04
N LEU A 299 2.95 -2.46 6.57
CA LEU A 299 2.87 -1.11 6.03
C LEU A 299 4.21 -0.79 5.36
N THR A 300 4.18 -0.24 4.15
CA THR A 300 5.41 0.06 3.40
C THR A 300 5.40 1.44 2.77
N ALA A 301 6.57 2.03 2.63
CA ALA A 301 6.80 3.18 1.76
C ALA A 301 8.18 3.02 1.10
N ALA A 302 8.29 3.37 -0.18
CA ALA A 302 9.57 3.37 -0.87
C ALA A 302 10.46 4.50 -0.36
N ALA A 303 11.77 4.39 -0.62
CA ALA A 303 12.72 5.45 -0.28
C ALA A 303 12.24 6.81 -0.81
N ASN A 304 12.34 7.85 0.02
CA ASN A 304 11.85 9.20 -0.25
C ASN A 304 10.33 9.32 -0.48
N GLY A 305 9.57 8.24 -0.29
CA GLY A 305 8.11 8.24 -0.35
C GLY A 305 7.48 8.27 1.04
N ARG A 306 6.24 8.75 1.09
CA ARG A 306 5.43 8.78 2.32
C ARG A 306 4.03 8.25 2.10
N VAL A 307 3.55 7.52 3.08
CA VAL A 307 2.19 7.01 3.13
C VAL A 307 1.51 7.54 4.39
N ASN A 308 0.46 8.33 4.21
CA ASN A 308 -0.39 8.83 5.29
C ASN A 308 -1.57 7.88 5.46
N ILE A 309 -1.71 7.27 6.63
CA ILE A 309 -2.86 6.44 7.00
C ILE A 309 -3.78 7.31 7.86
N THR A 310 -4.70 8.04 7.22
CA THR A 310 -5.67 8.92 7.90
C THR A 310 -6.94 8.18 8.32
N GLY A 311 -7.24 7.06 7.65
CA GLY A 311 -8.23 6.10 8.14
C GLY A 311 -7.73 5.35 9.38
N ASN A 312 -8.64 4.68 10.08
CA ASN A 312 -8.27 3.94 11.30
C ASN A 312 -7.80 2.51 10.98
N LEU A 313 -6.79 2.05 11.70
CA LEU A 313 -6.40 0.63 11.78
C LEU A 313 -7.28 -0.06 12.83
N LEU A 314 -8.31 -0.74 12.35
CA LEU A 314 -9.36 -1.33 13.19
C LEU A 314 -9.12 -2.82 13.41
N ARG A 315 -9.45 -3.31 14.60
CA ARG A 315 -9.58 -4.73 14.87
C ARG A 315 -10.89 -5.27 14.29
N ALA A 316 -10.89 -6.50 13.78
CA ALA A 316 -12.13 -7.18 13.41
C ALA A 316 -13.01 -7.48 14.64
N THR A 317 -14.31 -7.26 14.51
CA THR A 317 -15.29 -7.59 15.57
C THR A 317 -15.17 -9.05 15.98
N GLY A 318 -15.14 -9.28 17.30
CA GLY A 318 -15.06 -10.62 17.89
C GLY A 318 -13.65 -11.23 17.92
N ALA A 319 -12.63 -10.60 17.34
CA ALA A 319 -11.28 -11.17 17.35
C ALA A 319 -10.73 -11.35 18.77
N ALA A 320 -10.13 -12.51 19.05
CA ALA A 320 -9.71 -12.90 20.41
C ALA A 320 -8.17 -12.94 20.64
N SER A 321 -7.33 -12.96 19.60
CA SER A 321 -5.86 -13.01 19.69
C SER A 321 -5.19 -11.66 19.37
N ASN A 322 -3.91 -11.49 19.70
CA ASN A 322 -3.10 -10.32 19.33
C ASN A 322 -2.41 -10.49 17.95
N ALA A 323 -2.98 -11.31 17.06
CA ALA A 323 -2.39 -11.61 15.75
C ALA A 323 -2.54 -10.47 14.72
N ASP A 324 -3.30 -9.42 15.04
CA ASP A 324 -3.46 -8.18 14.30
C ASP A 324 -2.26 -7.24 14.50
N ALA A 325 -1.06 -7.81 14.35
CA ALA A 325 0.20 -7.09 14.47
C ALA A 325 0.47 -6.21 13.23
N ILE A 326 1.11 -5.07 13.46
CA ILE A 326 1.56 -4.17 12.40
C ILE A 326 3.07 -4.29 12.25
N THR A 327 3.55 -4.40 11.02
CA THR A 327 4.98 -4.36 10.72
C THR A 327 5.27 -3.25 9.71
N LYS A 328 6.09 -2.28 10.08
CA LYS A 328 6.60 -1.26 9.17
C LYS A 328 7.86 -1.78 8.46
N VAL A 329 7.79 -1.79 7.13
CA VAL A 329 8.86 -2.18 6.21
C VAL A 329 9.09 -1.09 5.15
N GLY A 330 10.09 -1.25 4.28
CA GLY A 330 10.44 -0.27 3.27
C GLY A 330 11.16 0.94 3.85
N ALA A 331 12.07 1.52 3.08
CA ALA A 331 12.94 2.61 3.52
C ALA A 331 12.23 3.96 3.74
N GLY A 332 11.01 4.14 3.23
CA GLY A 332 10.26 5.38 3.34
C GLY A 332 9.53 5.57 4.67
N ILE A 333 8.64 6.56 4.70
CA ILE A 333 7.85 6.93 5.87
C ILE A 333 6.42 6.41 5.76
N VAL A 334 5.93 5.83 6.85
CA VAL A 334 4.49 5.64 7.06
C VAL A 334 4.08 6.50 8.24
N ALA A 335 3.06 7.34 8.07
CA ALA A 335 2.46 8.12 9.14
C ALA A 335 1.08 7.55 9.47
N ILE A 336 0.88 7.13 10.72
CA ILE A 336 -0.45 6.75 11.24
C ILE A 336 -1.07 8.00 11.84
N GLU A 337 -2.10 8.52 11.18
CA GLU A 337 -2.77 9.78 11.51
C GLU A 337 -4.17 9.56 12.08
N GLY A 338 -4.77 8.39 11.89
CA GLY A 338 -6.08 8.07 12.49
C GLY A 338 -6.06 8.07 14.02
N ASP A 339 -7.13 8.58 14.65
CA ASP A 339 -7.26 8.67 16.12
C ASP A 339 -8.01 7.49 16.76
N GLY A 340 -8.60 6.61 15.95
CA GLY A 340 -9.43 5.50 16.39
C GLY A 340 -8.80 4.13 16.18
N ASN A 341 -7.47 4.00 16.27
CA ASN A 341 -6.81 2.71 16.01
C ASN A 341 -7.06 1.70 17.15
N THR A 342 -7.65 0.55 16.84
CA THR A 342 -8.10 -0.46 17.83
C THR A 342 -7.44 -1.83 17.71
N TYR A 343 -6.51 -2.03 16.78
CA TYR A 343 -5.75 -3.28 16.69
C TYR A 343 -5.01 -3.58 18.00
N MET A 344 -4.84 -4.85 18.36
CA MET A 344 -4.23 -5.25 19.63
C MET A 344 -2.85 -5.88 19.52
N GLY A 345 -2.44 -6.30 18.32
CA GLY A 345 -1.09 -6.82 18.07
C GLY A 345 0.00 -5.77 18.23
N ALA A 346 1.23 -6.24 18.40
CA ALA A 346 2.43 -5.40 18.49
C ALA A 346 2.68 -4.61 17.20
N THR A 347 3.43 -3.52 17.31
CA THR A 347 3.88 -2.71 16.16
C THR A 347 5.39 -2.79 16.08
N THR A 348 5.91 -3.38 15.01
CA THR A 348 7.37 -3.55 14.84
C THR A 348 7.85 -2.78 13.63
N LEU A 349 8.88 -1.96 13.80
CA LEU A 349 9.58 -1.30 12.71
C LEU A 349 10.81 -2.15 12.38
N THR A 350 10.91 -2.54 11.11
CA THR A 350 12.07 -3.29 10.59
C THR A 350 12.88 -2.49 9.59
N GLU A 351 12.27 -1.49 8.95
CA GLU A 351 12.91 -0.60 7.98
C GLU A 351 12.23 0.79 7.98
N GLY A 352 13.02 1.83 7.69
CA GLY A 352 12.54 3.20 7.49
C GLY A 352 11.94 3.84 8.74
N THR A 353 10.95 4.71 8.52
CA THR A 353 10.36 5.55 9.58
C THR A 353 8.87 5.25 9.79
N LEU A 354 8.43 5.11 11.03
CA LEU A 354 7.02 5.15 11.41
C LEU A 354 6.74 6.39 12.24
N LEU A 355 5.83 7.24 11.77
CA LEU A 355 5.32 8.38 12.54
C LEU A 355 3.95 8.03 13.11
N VAL A 356 3.77 8.23 14.42
CA VAL A 356 2.47 8.15 15.08
C VAL A 356 2.01 9.57 15.34
N ASN A 357 1.12 10.05 14.49
CA ASN A 357 0.55 11.40 14.54
C ASN A 357 -0.88 11.41 15.10
N GLY A 358 -1.59 10.28 14.97
CA GLY A 358 -2.90 10.06 15.61
C GLY A 358 -2.76 9.35 16.95
N ASN A 359 -3.68 8.42 17.23
CA ASN A 359 -3.73 7.70 18.52
C ASN A 359 -3.73 6.18 18.34
N LEU A 360 -2.76 5.51 18.95
CA LEU A 360 -2.77 4.07 19.14
C LEU A 360 -3.41 3.72 20.48
N SER A 361 -4.48 2.92 20.45
CA SER A 361 -5.22 2.49 21.65
C SER A 361 -4.35 2.01 22.81
N THR A 362 -4.85 2.27 24.02
CA THR A 362 -4.19 1.89 25.26
C THR A 362 -4.23 0.39 25.49
N ILE A 363 -3.06 -0.24 25.53
CA ILE A 363 -2.91 -1.67 25.81
C ILE A 363 -1.74 -1.86 26.76
N THR A 364 -2.00 -2.56 27.86
CA THR A 364 -1.00 -2.79 28.91
C THR A 364 -0.10 -3.97 28.57
N GLY A 365 1.17 -3.87 28.98
CA GLY A 365 2.16 -4.94 28.84
C GLY A 365 2.81 -5.03 27.46
N ASP A 366 3.76 -5.95 27.34
CA ASP A 366 4.69 -6.01 26.21
C ASP A 366 4.14 -6.73 24.97
N ALA A 367 3.05 -7.49 25.11
CA ALA A 367 2.46 -8.24 24.01
C ALA A 367 1.93 -7.37 22.85
N ALA A 368 1.74 -6.06 23.10
CA ALA A 368 1.29 -5.07 22.13
C ALA A 368 2.31 -3.94 21.92
N ALA A 369 3.53 -4.05 22.46
CA ALA A 369 4.53 -2.99 22.44
C ALA A 369 4.83 -2.47 21.03
N VAL A 370 5.22 -1.19 20.95
CA VAL A 370 5.80 -0.59 19.74
C VAL A 370 7.31 -0.73 19.84
N THR A 371 7.94 -1.40 18.87
CA THR A 371 9.38 -1.68 18.88
C THR A 371 10.05 -1.11 17.64
N ALA A 372 11.01 -0.21 17.84
CA ALA A 372 11.90 0.28 16.79
C ALA A 372 13.18 -0.56 16.77
N SER A 373 13.40 -1.29 15.67
CA SER A 373 14.62 -2.10 15.49
C SER A 373 15.81 -1.25 15.04
N VAL A 374 17.01 -1.83 15.10
CA VAL A 374 18.26 -1.19 14.65
C VAL A 374 18.11 -0.52 13.28
N GLY A 375 18.57 0.72 13.17
CA GLY A 375 18.53 1.49 11.92
C GLY A 375 17.14 1.99 11.50
N THR A 376 16.13 1.85 12.35
CA THR A 376 14.78 2.40 12.12
C THR A 376 14.52 3.64 12.97
N THR A 377 13.51 4.42 12.56
CA THR A 377 13.07 5.60 13.29
C THR A 377 11.60 5.47 13.67
N LEU A 378 11.29 5.58 14.96
CA LEU A 378 9.94 5.83 15.46
C LEU A 378 9.80 7.34 15.73
N GLY A 379 8.64 7.92 15.46
CA GLY A 379 8.42 9.34 15.75
C GLY A 379 6.97 9.78 15.73
N GLY A 380 6.76 11.09 15.58
CA GLY A 380 5.44 11.71 15.39
C GLY A 380 5.06 12.71 16.48
N ILE A 381 3.80 13.15 16.42
CA ILE A 381 3.18 14.14 17.33
C ILE A 381 1.93 13.63 18.05
N GLY A 382 1.69 12.32 17.99
CA GLY A 382 0.48 11.68 18.45
C GLY A 382 0.58 11.07 19.85
N THR A 383 -0.28 10.08 20.10
CA THR A 383 -0.32 9.30 21.33
C THR A 383 -0.11 7.81 21.06
N ILE A 384 0.86 7.22 21.76
CA ILE A 384 1.11 5.78 21.79
C ILE A 384 0.61 5.24 23.13
N GLY A 385 -0.56 4.59 23.13
CA GLY A 385 -1.18 4.01 24.32
C GLY A 385 -0.46 2.79 24.92
N ARG A 386 0.78 2.51 24.53
CA ARG A 386 1.45 1.21 24.75
C ARG A 386 2.86 1.39 25.26
N ASN A 387 3.48 0.31 25.71
CA ASN A 387 4.92 0.30 25.95
C ASN A 387 5.67 0.53 24.63
N VAL A 388 6.76 1.29 24.69
CA VAL A 388 7.64 1.61 23.57
C VAL A 388 9.05 1.10 23.88
N LYS A 389 9.67 0.43 22.90
CA LYS A 389 11.04 -0.07 22.97
C LYS A 389 11.83 0.47 21.80
N ILE A 390 12.89 1.23 22.08
CA ILE A 390 13.83 1.71 21.08
C ILE A 390 15.11 0.89 21.26
N LEU A 391 15.38 -0.01 20.32
CA LEU A 391 16.52 -0.93 20.39
C LEU A 391 17.83 -0.24 19.98
N ASP A 392 18.96 -0.93 20.23
CA ASP A 392 20.28 -0.40 19.93
C ASP A 392 20.40 0.08 18.48
N GLY A 393 20.93 1.30 18.29
CA GLY A 393 21.08 1.94 17.00
C GLY A 393 19.77 2.36 16.31
N ALA A 394 18.62 2.29 16.99
CA ALA A 394 17.37 2.89 16.53
C ALA A 394 17.25 4.35 17.00
N SER A 395 16.36 5.11 16.36
CA SER A 395 16.08 6.51 16.72
C SER A 395 14.63 6.73 17.13
N LEU A 396 14.43 7.67 18.07
CA LEU A 396 13.14 8.25 18.43
C LEU A 396 13.15 9.73 18.05
N GLU A 397 12.32 10.13 17.10
CA GLU A 397 12.28 11.50 16.58
C GLU A 397 10.92 12.13 16.90
N ILE A 398 10.92 13.15 17.74
CA ILE A 398 9.69 13.87 18.06
C ILE A 398 9.40 14.82 16.90
N GLY A 399 8.11 15.05 16.64
CA GLY A 399 7.67 15.88 15.52
C GLY A 399 7.23 15.08 14.30
N ASP A 400 6.57 15.76 13.36
CA ASP A 400 6.24 15.22 12.04
C ASP A 400 7.28 15.67 11.02
N ASN A 401 8.46 15.08 11.17
CA ASN A 401 9.60 15.39 10.33
C ASN A 401 9.69 14.31 9.26
N HIS A 402 9.97 14.74 8.03
CA HIS A 402 10.36 13.98 6.83
C HIS A 402 9.37 14.07 5.66
N ILE A 403 9.86 14.69 4.57
CA ILE A 403 9.78 14.31 3.12
C ILE A 403 10.36 15.46 2.26
N ALA A 404 10.12 16.73 2.62
CA ALA A 404 10.80 17.91 2.04
C ALA A 404 10.32 19.22 2.71
N GLU A 405 9.71 19.16 3.90
CA GLU A 405 9.06 20.31 4.54
C GLU A 405 9.82 20.73 5.80
N THR A 406 9.63 21.98 6.19
CA THR A 406 10.13 22.52 7.47
C THR A 406 9.74 21.58 8.60
N PRO A 407 10.65 21.23 9.52
CA PRO A 407 10.33 20.38 10.65
C PRO A 407 9.05 20.85 11.37
N VAL A 408 8.13 19.90 11.62
CA VAL A 408 6.87 20.17 12.32
C VAL A 408 7.07 19.76 13.76
N THR A 409 7.30 20.76 14.62
CA THR A 409 7.49 20.51 16.04
C THR A 409 6.19 20.09 16.73
N GLY A 410 6.28 19.28 17.77
CA GLY A 410 5.10 18.83 18.49
C GLY A 410 5.37 18.02 19.75
N SER A 411 4.31 17.45 20.32
CA SER A 411 4.43 16.60 21.51
C SER A 411 4.12 15.16 21.16
N LEU A 412 5.05 14.25 21.39
CA LEU A 412 4.78 12.81 21.35
C LEU A 412 4.43 12.33 22.76
N THR A 413 3.29 11.66 22.91
CA THR A 413 2.85 11.09 24.19
C THR A 413 2.94 9.57 24.16
N ILE A 414 3.56 8.98 25.18
CA ILE A 414 3.62 7.54 25.41
C ILE A 414 2.93 7.27 26.75
N ILE A 415 1.82 6.54 26.73
CA ILE A 415 1.07 6.23 27.96
C ILE A 415 1.77 5.11 28.74
N GLY A 416 2.37 4.14 28.05
CA GLY A 416 3.11 3.04 28.66
C GLY A 416 4.51 3.43 29.12
N ASN A 417 5.33 2.41 29.39
CA ASN A 417 6.76 2.62 29.65
C ASN A 417 7.53 2.87 28.35
N LEU A 418 8.64 3.60 28.45
CA LEU A 418 9.60 3.80 27.37
C LEU A 418 10.94 3.17 27.76
N ASP A 419 11.37 2.17 27.00
CA ASP A 419 12.70 1.57 27.14
C ASP A 419 13.62 2.09 26.03
N LEU A 420 14.66 2.83 26.40
CA LEU A 420 15.72 3.30 25.51
C LEU A 420 16.95 2.41 25.71
N ALA A 421 17.25 1.57 24.72
CA ALA A 421 18.40 0.70 24.77
C ALA A 421 19.72 1.49 24.57
N ASP A 422 20.85 0.80 24.63
CA ASP A 422 22.16 1.44 24.47
C ASP A 422 22.29 2.03 23.06
N THR A 423 23.06 3.10 22.89
CA THR A 423 23.29 3.78 21.59
C THR A 423 22.03 4.33 20.89
N THR A 424 20.89 4.37 21.58
CA THR A 424 19.67 5.01 21.08
C THR A 424 19.88 6.52 20.89
N THR A 425 19.30 7.08 19.82
CA THR A 425 19.25 8.54 19.62
C THR A 425 17.81 9.05 19.77
N VAL A 426 17.59 10.03 20.64
CA VAL A 426 16.34 10.77 20.76
C VAL A 426 16.54 12.17 20.19
N LYS A 427 15.76 12.56 19.17
CA LYS A 427 15.90 13.85 18.50
C LYS A 427 14.81 14.83 18.89
N PHE A 428 15.21 16.08 19.12
CA PHE A 428 14.32 17.20 19.43
C PHE A 428 14.64 18.40 18.54
N ASP A 429 13.62 18.91 17.88
CA ASP A 429 13.63 20.20 17.21
C ASP A 429 13.11 21.30 18.16
N LEU A 430 13.95 22.30 18.40
CA LEU A 430 13.70 23.39 19.32
C LEU A 430 13.45 24.68 18.54
N GLY A 431 12.24 25.20 18.67
CA GLY A 431 11.87 26.51 18.14
C GLY A 431 12.17 27.66 19.11
N ALA A 432 11.87 28.89 18.67
CA ALA A 432 12.08 30.10 19.46
C ALA A 432 11.32 30.12 20.80
N THR A 433 10.25 29.33 20.93
CA THR A 433 9.45 29.20 22.16
C THR A 433 9.23 27.75 22.54
N ARG A 434 8.91 27.50 23.82
CA ARG A 434 8.60 26.17 24.33
C ARG A 434 7.44 25.48 23.59
N THR A 435 6.43 26.24 23.16
CA THR A 435 5.26 25.69 22.45
C THR A 435 5.54 25.42 20.99
N ALA A 436 6.61 26.00 20.44
CA ALA A 436 7.09 25.76 19.08
C ALA A 436 8.26 24.75 19.07
N SER A 437 8.43 23.96 20.14
CA SER A 437 9.50 23.00 20.31
C SER A 437 8.95 21.62 20.58
N ASP A 438 9.76 20.62 20.28
CA ASP A 438 9.45 19.25 20.58
C ASP A 438 9.40 18.95 22.06
N ARG A 439 8.51 18.01 22.41
CA ARG A 439 8.39 17.49 23.76
C ARG A 439 8.00 16.02 23.75
N LEU A 440 8.70 15.23 24.55
CA LEU A 440 8.37 13.83 24.83
C LEU A 440 7.67 13.74 26.18
N ILE A 441 6.48 13.15 26.19
CA ILE A 441 5.67 12.93 27.38
C ILE A 441 5.53 11.42 27.58
N VAL A 442 5.96 10.91 28.73
CA VAL A 442 5.81 9.50 29.10
C VAL A 442 5.00 9.43 30.40
N GLU A 443 3.86 8.76 30.38
CA GLU A 443 3.04 8.56 31.58
C GLU A 443 3.52 7.35 32.40
N GLY A 444 4.20 6.40 31.77
CA GLY A 444 4.94 5.33 32.45
C GLY A 444 6.33 5.77 32.93
N GLY A 445 7.18 4.78 33.20
CA GLY A 445 8.60 4.98 33.49
C GLY A 445 9.45 5.04 32.23
N VAL A 446 10.63 5.67 32.33
CA VAL A 446 11.64 5.66 31.27
C VAL A 446 12.87 4.90 31.74
N THR A 447 13.22 3.84 31.03
CA THR A 447 14.43 3.05 31.27
C THR A 447 15.55 3.49 30.33
N PHE A 448 16.72 3.79 30.90
CA PHE A 448 17.95 4.06 30.15
C PHE A 448 18.90 2.86 30.23
N GLY A 449 19.09 2.17 29.10
CA GLY A 449 19.93 0.96 28.97
C GLY A 449 21.43 1.20 29.15
N GLY A 450 21.88 2.45 29.00
CA GLY A 450 23.26 2.90 29.22
C GLY A 450 23.49 4.26 28.55
N THR A 451 24.29 4.34 27.49
CA THR A 451 24.54 5.59 26.74
C THR A 451 23.43 5.87 25.75
N VAL A 452 22.65 6.91 26.02
CA VAL A 452 21.60 7.43 25.13
C VAL A 452 21.99 8.83 24.66
N THR A 453 21.81 9.09 23.37
CA THR A 453 22.10 10.41 22.77
C THR A 453 20.81 11.22 22.68
N PHE A 454 20.83 12.45 23.17
CA PHE A 454 19.81 13.46 22.95
C PHE A 454 20.35 14.46 21.93
N ASP A 455 19.83 14.39 20.70
CA ASP A 455 20.26 15.23 19.59
C ASP A 455 19.32 16.43 19.45
N LEU A 456 19.88 17.64 19.59
CA LEU A 456 19.09 18.87 19.66
C LEU A 456 19.32 19.70 18.41
N SER A 457 18.25 20.02 17.70
CA SER A 457 18.30 20.92 16.55
C SER A 457 17.64 22.24 16.90
N ALA A 458 18.34 23.36 16.78
CA ALA A 458 17.71 24.68 16.89
C ALA A 458 17.17 25.12 15.52
N LEU A 459 15.85 25.24 15.38
CA LEU A 459 15.23 25.59 14.10
C LEU A 459 15.43 27.07 13.75
N SER A 460 14.97 27.97 14.62
CA SER A 460 15.04 29.43 14.44
C SER A 460 15.78 30.14 15.58
N GLY A 461 16.60 29.38 16.32
CA GLY A 461 17.30 29.82 17.53
C GLY A 461 16.47 29.59 18.80
N LEU A 462 17.16 29.56 19.95
CA LEU A 462 16.52 29.45 21.26
C LEU A 462 16.23 30.84 21.82
N GLY A 463 15.02 31.06 22.33
CA GLY A 463 14.60 32.34 22.92
C GLY A 463 13.66 32.20 24.13
N GLY A 464 13.30 30.95 24.48
CA GLY A 464 12.47 30.67 25.65
C GLY A 464 13.25 30.74 26.96
N SER A 465 12.54 30.95 28.08
CA SER A 465 13.11 30.85 29.43
C SER A 465 13.50 29.42 29.83
N GLY A 466 13.08 28.42 29.05
CA GLY A 466 13.46 27.02 29.19
C GLY A 466 12.64 26.10 28.29
N TYR A 467 13.14 24.87 28.12
CA TYR A 467 12.58 23.83 27.25
C TYR A 467 12.51 22.52 28.04
N THR A 468 11.32 21.93 28.17
CA THR A 468 11.19 20.59 28.76
C THR A 468 11.20 19.58 27.64
N LEU A 469 12.31 18.85 27.52
CA LEU A 469 12.52 17.86 26.46
C LEU A 469 11.73 16.59 26.76
N LEU A 470 11.86 16.08 28.00
CA LEU A 470 11.22 14.85 28.44
C LEU A 470 10.54 15.04 29.80
N SER A 471 9.33 14.52 29.95
CA SER A 471 8.65 14.32 31.24
C SER A 471 8.21 12.86 31.38
N ALA A 472 8.48 12.23 32.54
CA ALA A 472 8.11 10.85 32.85
C ALA A 472 7.39 10.74 34.21
N THR A 473 6.09 10.42 34.22
CA THR A 473 5.32 10.32 35.47
C THR A 473 5.80 9.15 36.34
N GLY A 474 6.18 8.02 35.72
CA GLY A 474 6.76 6.86 36.41
C GLY A 474 8.24 7.03 36.80
N GLY A 475 8.85 8.18 36.51
CA GLY A 475 10.24 8.48 36.82
C GLY A 475 11.26 7.84 35.87
N PHE A 476 12.54 8.05 36.17
CA PHE A 476 13.67 7.52 35.41
C PHE A 476 14.31 6.32 36.10
N ILE A 477 14.63 5.29 35.32
CA ILE A 477 15.30 4.05 35.76
C ILE A 477 16.60 3.90 34.97
N GLY A 478 17.69 3.53 35.64
CA GLY A 478 19.02 3.38 35.02
C GLY A 478 19.94 4.57 35.28
N ASN A 479 21.02 4.69 34.49
CA ASN A 479 22.04 5.73 34.69
C ASN A 479 21.80 6.94 33.78
N THR A 480 21.13 7.97 34.30
CA THR A 480 20.93 9.24 33.59
C THR A 480 22.23 10.04 33.39
N GLY A 481 23.33 9.71 34.09
CA GLY A 481 24.63 10.33 33.92
C GLY A 481 25.36 9.91 32.63
N SER A 482 24.87 8.88 31.93
CA SER A 482 25.40 8.42 30.64
C SER A 482 24.69 9.04 29.44
N ILE A 483 23.75 9.97 29.65
CA ILE A 483 23.10 10.70 28.56
C ILE A 483 24.10 11.66 27.92
N VAL A 484 24.23 11.57 26.61
CA VAL A 484 25.08 12.44 25.80
C VAL A 484 24.20 13.43 25.05
N PHE A 485 24.57 14.70 25.00
CA PHE A 485 23.86 15.71 24.21
C PHE A 485 24.67 16.10 22.99
N THR A 486 24.02 16.18 21.82
CA THR A 486 24.64 16.56 20.55
C THR A 486 23.79 17.59 19.79
N GLY A 487 24.29 18.04 18.64
CA GLY A 487 23.60 19.01 17.79
C GLY A 487 23.91 20.45 18.21
N TYR A 488 22.90 21.18 18.65
CA TYR A 488 22.99 22.58 19.07
C TYR A 488 23.71 22.72 20.42
N ASP A 489 24.73 23.57 20.46
CA ASP A 489 25.42 23.92 21.69
C ASP A 489 24.58 24.91 22.52
N PHE A 490 23.85 24.39 23.49
CA PHE A 490 23.02 25.16 24.41
C PHE A 490 23.80 25.70 25.62
N THR A 491 25.07 25.33 25.81
CA THR A 491 25.78 25.49 27.10
C THR A 491 26.07 26.94 27.48
N ASN A 492 26.05 27.86 26.50
CA ASN A 492 26.26 29.30 26.75
C ASN A 492 25.02 30.01 27.29
N ASP A 493 23.81 29.49 26.97
CA ASP A 493 22.54 30.18 27.22
C ASP A 493 21.61 29.38 28.16
N TYR A 494 21.85 28.08 28.30
CA TYR A 494 21.02 27.15 29.06
C TYR A 494 21.84 26.19 29.91
N GLN A 495 21.31 25.88 31.09
CA GLN A 495 21.76 24.81 31.94
C GLN A 495 20.86 23.58 31.76
N LEU A 496 21.48 22.42 31.62
CA LEU A 496 20.78 21.14 31.67
C LEU A 496 20.33 20.82 33.10
N VAL A 497 19.06 20.49 33.28
CA VAL A 497 18.47 20.05 34.54
C VAL A 497 17.83 18.68 34.35
N ILE A 498 18.41 17.67 34.99
CA ILE A 498 17.85 16.32 35.10
C ILE A 498 17.24 16.19 36.49
N GLY A 499 15.91 16.25 36.56
CA GLY A 499 15.13 15.98 37.77
C GLY A 499 14.76 14.50 37.90
N THR A 500 13.94 14.17 38.90
CA THR A 500 13.46 12.79 39.10
C THR A 500 12.56 12.31 37.96
N ASN A 501 11.81 13.23 37.36
CA ASN A 501 10.73 12.95 36.41
C ASN A 501 10.82 13.81 35.14
N SER A 502 11.90 14.59 34.95
CA SER A 502 12.01 15.49 33.80
C SER A 502 13.44 15.78 33.40
N ILE A 503 13.67 15.95 32.10
CA ILE A 503 14.90 16.51 31.52
C ILE A 503 14.54 17.82 30.85
N SER A 504 15.17 18.92 31.28
CA SER A 504 14.89 20.27 30.76
C SER A 504 16.17 21.07 30.53
N LEU A 505 16.12 21.99 29.57
CA LEU A 505 17.05 23.10 29.43
C LEU A 505 16.44 24.32 30.14
N VAL A 506 17.18 24.93 31.06
CA VAL A 506 16.72 26.11 31.81
C VAL A 506 17.64 27.27 31.49
N SER A 507 17.10 28.42 31.11
CA SER A 507 17.92 29.57 30.75
C SER A 507 18.83 29.97 31.90
N THR A 508 20.13 30.10 31.64
CA THR A 508 21.05 30.71 32.59
C THR A 508 20.79 32.21 32.55
N ALA A 509 20.39 32.80 33.67
CA ALA A 509 20.22 34.25 33.74
C ALA A 509 21.55 34.92 33.34
N ILE A 510 21.60 35.50 32.14
CA ILE A 510 22.70 36.43 31.79
C ILE A 510 22.58 37.55 32.82
N PRO A 511 23.60 37.85 33.62
CA PRO A 511 23.56 39.02 34.48
C PRO A 511 23.30 40.20 33.57
N GLU A 512 22.11 40.80 33.65
CA GLU A 512 21.87 42.08 33.00
C GLU A 512 23.05 42.97 33.41
N PRO A 513 23.77 43.63 32.47
CA PRO A 513 24.76 44.62 32.86
C PRO A 513 23.99 45.60 33.72
N ARG A 514 24.23 45.51 35.03
CA ARG A 514 23.32 46.07 36.03
C ARG A 514 23.03 47.49 35.57
N THR A 515 21.78 47.92 35.58
CA THR A 515 21.40 49.32 35.31
C THR A 515 22.30 50.31 36.07
N THR A 516 22.94 49.91 37.17
CA THR A 516 24.05 50.62 37.82
C THR A 516 25.29 50.87 36.95
N ALA A 517 25.76 49.97 36.08
CA ALA A 517 26.88 50.23 35.18
C ALA A 517 26.54 51.29 34.10
N LEU A 518 25.30 51.25 33.58
CA LEU A 518 24.81 52.25 32.63
C LEU A 518 24.50 53.60 33.32
N LEU A 519 24.02 53.56 34.57
CA LEU A 519 23.79 54.74 35.41
C LEU A 519 25.12 55.37 35.86
N ILE A 520 26.11 54.58 36.26
CA ILE A 520 27.45 55.05 36.63
C ILE A 520 28.15 55.60 35.39
N GLY A 521 28.13 54.89 34.26
CA GLY A 521 28.67 55.37 32.99
C GLY A 521 27.99 56.67 32.52
N GLY A 522 26.66 56.74 32.60
CA GLY A 522 25.88 57.93 32.24
C GLY A 522 26.11 59.11 33.17
N VAL A 523 26.25 58.89 34.49
CA VAL A 523 26.56 59.93 35.47
C VAL A 523 27.99 60.44 35.29
N PHE A 524 28.97 59.56 35.07
CA PHE A 524 30.35 59.99 34.78
C PHE A 524 30.45 60.77 33.47
N PHE A 525 29.76 60.33 32.41
CA PHE A 525 29.72 61.05 31.15
C PHE A 525 29.00 62.41 31.29
N GLY A 526 27.90 62.45 32.04
CA GLY A 526 27.18 63.68 32.38
C GLY A 526 28.03 64.67 33.17
N ILE A 527 28.82 64.21 34.15
CA ILE A 527 29.76 65.04 34.92
C ILE A 527 30.88 65.57 34.02
N ILE A 528 31.45 64.74 33.13
CA ILE A 528 32.52 65.17 32.20
C ILE A 528 31.99 66.24 31.23
N VAL A 529 30.79 66.06 30.68
CA VAL A 529 30.14 67.05 29.81
C VAL A 529 29.83 68.35 30.58
N ALA A 530 29.31 68.25 31.81
CA ALA A 530 29.02 69.41 32.64
C ALA A 530 30.30 70.19 33.02
N LEU A 531 31.40 69.49 33.34
CA LEU A 531 32.70 70.11 33.62
C LEU A 531 33.29 70.79 32.38
N ARG A 532 33.13 70.19 31.19
CA ARG A 532 33.59 70.78 29.91
C ARG A 532 32.80 72.02 29.53
N LEU A 533 31.47 72.02 29.73
CA LEU A 533 30.62 73.19 29.50
C LEU A 533 30.93 74.34 30.48
N ARG A 534 31.30 74.03 31.72
CA ARG A 534 31.66 75.04 32.73
C ARG A 534 33.01 75.72 32.39
N ARG A 535 33.96 74.97 31.84
CA ARG A 535 35.26 75.48 31.38
C ARG A 535 35.13 76.45 30.20
N ASN A 536 34.19 76.21 29.29
CA ASN A 536 33.93 77.08 28.14
C ASN A 536 33.12 78.35 28.46
N ARG A 537 32.61 78.50 29.70
CA ARG A 537 31.93 79.74 30.16
C ARG A 537 32.85 80.67 30.95
N GLN A 538 34.10 80.26 31.21
CA GLN A 538 35.11 81.06 31.91
C GLN A 538 36.30 81.46 31.01
N ALA A 539 36.17 81.25 29.70
CA ALA A 539 36.91 81.94 28.65
C ALA A 539 35.90 82.81 27.90
#